data_AF-A0A2N1MXX7-F1
#
_entry.id   AF-A0A2N1MXX7-F1
#
_cell.length_a   1.000
_cell.length_b   1.000
_cell.length_c   1.000
_cell.angle_alpha   90.00
_cell.angle_beta   90.00
_cell.angle_gamma   90.00
#
_symmetry.space_group_name_H-M   'P 1'
#
loop_
_entity.id
_entity.type
_entity.pdbx_description
1 polymer ?
#
loop_
_entity_poly.entity_id
_entity_poly.type
_entity_poly.pdbx_seq_one_letter_code
_entity_poly.pdbx_strand_id
1 'polypeptide(L)'
;MSPSQKEISEVLLKKRLQIIWGPPGSGKTYFLALFTTRYLSTFTDTNKRYVIGVTAFAKDAIANLLERISFTRNYYKHYDKFTIFSMIENVKRDGIEVCEEEDLSKKIAECTNGSIVIGDEGSQLLVSDAILAIECLNPKTGKLIVAGDHMQLGPIIKNSYPTFHSDHPLIFGSIQQCLMRREDRSIIHEENLKEQKYDFGPLTTQLKENWQMNEELNGFFQKIYGRNYISRNPNLKLALDDQKLSQLEDLRIRRILSPESAIKIETDVVEKIISSYFESLKAEENQKLFIIAPYQITIKKNHMKNI
;
A
#
# COMPACT_ATOMS: atom_id res chain seq x y z
N MET A 1 -18.96 -1.79 0.23
CA MET A 1 -18.09 -1.60 1.42
C MET A 1 -18.30 -2.77 2.35
N SER A 2 -17.21 -3.38 2.82
CA SER A 2 -17.21 -4.38 3.89
C SER A 2 -17.55 -3.76 5.27
N PRO A 3 -17.82 -4.58 6.31
CA PRO A 3 -18.03 -4.08 7.67
C PRO A 3 -16.93 -3.13 8.17
N SER A 4 -15.64 -3.50 8.09
CA SER A 4 -14.59 -2.60 8.58
C SER A 4 -14.44 -1.35 7.71
N GLN A 5 -14.69 -1.43 6.40
CA GLN A 5 -14.71 -0.25 5.53
C GLN A 5 -15.83 0.72 5.92
N LYS A 6 -16.99 0.22 6.35
CA LYS A 6 -18.09 1.06 6.85
C LYS A 6 -17.71 1.73 8.17
N GLU A 7 -17.18 0.96 9.12
CA GLU A 7 -16.67 1.46 10.41
C GLU A 7 -15.66 2.60 10.20
N ILE A 8 -14.64 2.36 9.35
CA ILE A 8 -13.64 3.37 9.01
C ILE A 8 -14.27 4.58 8.33
N SER A 9 -15.25 4.39 7.44
CA SER A 9 -15.93 5.50 6.77
C SER A 9 -16.65 6.40 7.77
N GLU A 10 -17.34 5.85 8.77
CA GLU A 10 -18.01 6.62 9.82
C GLU A 10 -17.00 7.44 10.66
N VAL A 11 -15.84 6.86 10.96
CA VAL A 11 -14.76 7.55 11.66
C VAL A 11 -14.17 8.65 10.80
N LEU A 12 -13.94 8.39 9.51
CA LEU A 12 -13.42 9.34 8.53
C LEU A 12 -14.32 10.55 8.36
N LEU A 13 -15.64 10.42 8.52
CA LEU A 13 -16.55 11.57 8.48
C LEU A 13 -16.38 12.47 9.70
N LYS A 14 -16.08 11.90 10.88
CA LYS A 14 -16.01 12.61 12.17
C LYS A 14 -14.62 13.20 12.47
N LYS A 15 -13.54 12.54 12.03
CA LYS A 15 -12.16 12.92 12.38
C LYS A 15 -11.45 13.69 11.27
N ARG A 16 -10.52 14.56 11.65
CA ARG A 16 -9.64 15.28 10.71
C ARG A 16 -8.37 14.49 10.35
N LEU A 17 -7.91 13.60 11.22
CA LEU A 17 -6.80 12.71 10.96
C LEU A 17 -7.27 11.27 11.17
N GLN A 18 -6.96 10.40 10.21
CA GLN A 18 -7.18 8.97 10.34
C GLN A 18 -6.13 8.19 9.57
N ILE A 19 -5.61 7.16 10.23
CA ILE A 19 -4.70 6.17 9.68
C ILE A 19 -5.49 4.89 9.42
N ILE A 20 -5.40 4.39 8.20
CA ILE A 20 -6.01 3.13 7.78
C ILE A 20 -4.90 2.10 7.74
N TRP A 21 -4.93 1.18 8.68
CA TRP A 21 -4.03 0.03 8.66
C TRP A 21 -4.64 -1.04 7.76
N GLY A 22 -4.06 -1.25 6.60
CA GLY A 22 -4.59 -2.21 5.63
C GLY A 22 -3.61 -3.33 5.33
N PRO A 23 -3.81 -4.52 5.91
CA PRO A 23 -3.00 -5.70 5.62
C PRO A 23 -3.00 -6.08 4.13
N PRO A 24 -2.09 -6.96 3.66
CA PRO A 24 -2.02 -7.38 2.25
C PRO A 24 -3.35 -7.96 1.79
N GLY A 25 -3.88 -7.50 0.65
CA GLY A 25 -5.16 -7.98 0.13
C GLY A 25 -6.41 -7.45 0.83
N SER A 26 -6.28 -6.49 1.75
CA SER A 26 -7.42 -5.82 2.41
C SER A 26 -8.21 -4.85 1.51
N GLY A 27 -7.67 -4.53 0.33
CA GLY A 27 -8.29 -3.62 -0.62
C GLY A 27 -8.13 -2.13 -0.28
N LYS A 28 -7.05 -1.73 0.42
CA LYS A 28 -6.72 -0.33 0.75
C LYS A 28 -7.04 0.68 -0.35
N THR A 29 -6.37 0.58 -1.49
CA THR A 29 -6.55 1.51 -2.61
C THR A 29 -7.98 1.51 -3.15
N TYR A 30 -8.64 0.34 -3.19
CA TYR A 30 -10.05 0.27 -3.59
C TYR A 30 -10.97 0.98 -2.59
N PHE A 31 -10.72 0.82 -1.29
CA PHE A 31 -11.44 1.53 -0.24
C PHE A 31 -11.27 3.03 -0.35
N LEU A 32 -10.02 3.52 -0.51
CA LEU A 32 -9.74 4.94 -0.71
C LEU A 32 -10.51 5.49 -1.92
N ALA A 33 -10.44 4.81 -3.07
CA ALA A 33 -11.16 5.23 -4.26
C ALA A 33 -12.68 5.31 -4.03
N LEU A 34 -13.26 4.28 -3.41
CA LEU A 34 -14.69 4.23 -3.12
C LEU A 34 -15.12 5.31 -2.11
N PHE A 35 -14.31 5.53 -1.07
CA PHE A 35 -14.55 6.58 -0.08
C PHE A 35 -14.48 7.96 -0.74
N THR A 36 -13.42 8.25 -1.50
CA THR A 36 -13.23 9.52 -2.21
C THR A 36 -14.39 9.82 -3.15
N THR A 37 -14.77 8.88 -4.01
CA THR A 37 -15.90 9.06 -4.93
C THR A 37 -17.20 9.34 -4.16
N ARG A 38 -17.52 8.54 -3.14
CA ARG A 38 -18.75 8.74 -2.37
C ARG A 38 -18.74 10.05 -1.60
N TYR A 39 -17.62 10.36 -0.96
CA TYR A 39 -17.45 11.59 -0.18
C TYR A 39 -17.65 12.81 -1.09
N LEU A 40 -16.99 12.87 -2.25
CA LEU A 40 -17.18 13.95 -3.22
C LEU A 40 -18.61 14.02 -3.77
N SER A 41 -19.25 12.88 -4.04
CA SER A 41 -20.63 12.86 -4.55
C SER A 41 -21.68 13.36 -3.55
N THR A 42 -21.36 13.42 -2.25
CA THR A 42 -22.29 13.98 -1.25
C THR A 42 -22.35 15.51 -1.27
N PHE A 43 -21.38 16.17 -1.90
CA PHE A 43 -21.42 17.63 -2.07
C PHE A 43 -22.22 17.95 -3.33
N THR A 44 -23.49 18.32 -3.16
CA THR A 44 -24.38 18.66 -4.29
C THR A 44 -24.69 20.14 -4.42
N ASP A 45 -24.69 20.90 -3.31
CA ASP A 45 -25.29 22.25 -3.28
C ASP A 45 -24.49 23.26 -2.42
N THR A 46 -23.20 23.40 -2.67
CA THR A 46 -22.43 24.47 -2.02
C THR A 46 -21.66 25.28 -3.03
N ASN A 47 -21.71 26.62 -2.94
CA ASN A 47 -20.77 27.57 -3.58
C ASN A 47 -19.29 27.34 -3.18
N LYS A 48 -18.99 26.21 -2.55
CA LYS A 48 -17.69 25.81 -2.03
C LYS A 48 -17.12 24.75 -2.95
N ARG A 49 -15.94 25.02 -3.48
CA ARG A 49 -15.15 24.05 -4.24
C ARG A 49 -14.18 23.36 -3.29
N TYR A 50 -14.17 22.04 -3.32
CA TYR A 50 -13.30 21.19 -2.50
C TYR A 50 -12.20 20.58 -3.36
N VAL A 51 -11.00 20.45 -2.80
CA VAL A 51 -9.87 19.76 -3.43
C VAL A 51 -9.53 18.54 -2.61
N ILE A 52 -9.29 17.43 -3.30
CA ILE A 52 -8.68 16.25 -2.71
C ILE A 52 -7.33 16.03 -3.39
N GLY A 53 -6.26 16.28 -2.65
CA GLY A 53 -4.91 15.91 -3.02
C GLY A 53 -4.70 14.41 -2.79
N VAL A 54 -4.13 13.73 -3.77
CA VAL A 54 -3.76 12.33 -3.69
C VAL A 54 -2.25 12.22 -3.80
N THR A 55 -1.63 11.51 -2.87
CA THR A 55 -0.18 11.29 -2.84
C THR A 55 0.13 9.84 -2.47
N ALA A 56 1.32 9.37 -2.85
CA ALA A 56 1.85 8.06 -2.50
C ALA A 56 3.36 8.04 -2.75
N PHE A 57 4.05 6.98 -2.29
CA PHE A 57 5.49 6.81 -2.49
C PHE A 57 5.91 6.79 -3.97
N ALA A 58 5.14 6.12 -4.83
CA ALA A 58 5.49 5.93 -6.24
C ALA A 58 4.46 6.55 -7.18
N LYS A 59 4.91 7.05 -8.34
CA LYS A 59 4.05 7.55 -9.42
C LYS A 59 2.98 6.51 -9.81
N ASP A 60 3.36 5.24 -9.89
CA ASP A 60 2.43 4.14 -10.22
C ASP A 60 1.35 3.95 -9.14
N ALA A 61 1.65 4.19 -7.86
CA ALA A 61 0.67 4.10 -6.79
C ALA A 61 -0.35 5.25 -6.87
N ILE A 62 0.12 6.47 -7.18
CA ILE A 62 -0.75 7.63 -7.45
C ILE A 62 -1.64 7.34 -8.66
N ALA A 63 -1.06 6.91 -9.78
CA ALA A 63 -1.80 6.58 -10.99
C ALA A 63 -2.85 5.49 -10.73
N ASN A 64 -2.48 4.39 -10.06
CA ASN A 64 -3.40 3.31 -9.72
C ASN A 64 -4.58 3.79 -8.84
N LEU A 65 -4.35 4.71 -7.89
CA LEU A 65 -5.42 5.28 -7.10
C LEU A 65 -6.33 6.20 -7.93
N LEU A 66 -5.77 7.10 -8.75
CA LEU A 66 -6.53 7.97 -9.64
C LEU A 66 -7.37 7.19 -10.65
N GLU A 67 -6.79 6.16 -11.26
CA GLU A 67 -7.48 5.26 -12.18
C GLU A 67 -8.65 4.54 -11.52
N ARG A 68 -8.48 4.11 -10.25
CA ARG A 68 -9.57 3.51 -9.47
C ARG A 68 -10.64 4.51 -9.11
N ILE A 69 -10.28 5.76 -8.77
CA ILE A 69 -11.24 6.84 -8.52
C ILE A 69 -12.05 7.14 -9.79
N SER A 70 -11.40 7.22 -10.95
CA SER A 70 -12.10 7.39 -12.23
C SER A 70 -13.03 6.21 -12.51
N PHE A 71 -12.55 4.98 -12.32
CA PHE A 71 -13.38 3.79 -12.47
C PHE A 71 -14.60 3.82 -11.55
N THR A 72 -14.44 4.12 -10.26
CA THR A 72 -15.58 4.19 -9.32
C THR A 72 -16.52 5.34 -9.65
N ARG A 73 -16.01 6.51 -10.05
CA ARG A 73 -16.84 7.63 -10.52
C ARG A 73 -17.72 7.20 -11.69
N ASN A 74 -17.14 6.52 -12.67
CA ASN A 74 -17.85 6.09 -13.87
C ASN A 74 -18.86 4.98 -13.55
N TYR A 75 -18.46 4.00 -12.74
CA TYR A 75 -19.32 2.90 -12.31
C TYR A 75 -20.59 3.39 -11.61
N TYR A 76 -20.49 4.42 -10.77
CA TYR A 76 -21.64 5.01 -10.06
C TYR A 76 -22.30 6.19 -10.81
N LYS A 77 -21.92 6.44 -12.07
CA LYS A 77 -22.46 7.51 -12.92
C LYS A 77 -22.35 8.92 -12.30
N HIS A 78 -21.21 9.22 -11.68
CA HIS A 78 -20.92 10.50 -11.05
C HIS A 78 -20.04 11.42 -11.91
N TYR A 79 -20.15 11.34 -13.23
CA TYR A 79 -19.30 12.05 -14.19
C TYR A 79 -19.29 13.57 -13.96
N ASP A 80 -20.46 14.14 -13.69
CA ASP A 80 -20.65 15.59 -13.55
C ASP A 80 -20.43 16.09 -12.11
N LYS A 81 -20.05 15.20 -11.17
CA LYS A 81 -19.89 15.58 -9.75
C LYS A 81 -18.52 16.13 -9.44
N PHE A 82 -17.48 15.65 -10.11
CA PHE A 82 -16.11 16.13 -9.91
C PHE A 82 -15.19 15.78 -11.08
N THR A 83 -14.24 16.66 -11.33
CA THR A 83 -13.15 16.47 -12.29
C THR A 83 -11.95 15.81 -11.61
N ILE A 84 -11.18 15.03 -12.36
CA ILE A 84 -9.96 14.38 -11.88
C ILE A 84 -8.80 14.93 -12.71
N PHE A 85 -7.81 15.50 -12.02
CA PHE A 85 -6.59 16.02 -12.62
C PHE A 85 -5.40 15.13 -12.26
N SER A 86 -4.46 15.00 -13.18
CA SER A 86 -3.23 14.22 -13.01
C SER A 86 -2.04 14.98 -13.57
N MET A 87 -0.92 15.03 -12.82
CA MET A 87 0.38 15.46 -13.34
C MET A 87 1.18 14.30 -13.95
N ILE A 88 0.60 13.10 -14.01
CA ILE A 88 1.20 11.92 -14.64
C ILE A 88 0.65 11.81 -16.05
N GLU A 89 1.54 11.87 -17.05
CA GLU A 89 1.19 11.87 -18.48
C GLU A 89 0.53 10.56 -18.93
N ASN A 90 0.96 9.41 -18.39
CA ASN A 90 0.60 8.08 -18.91
C ASN A 90 -0.52 7.39 -18.13
N VAL A 91 -1.49 8.15 -17.61
CA VAL A 91 -2.65 7.56 -16.92
C VAL A 91 -3.60 6.94 -17.95
N LYS A 92 -3.96 5.67 -17.76
CA LYS A 92 -4.56 4.84 -18.83
C LYS A 92 -6.08 4.91 -18.95
N ARG A 93 -6.75 5.73 -18.13
CA ARG A 93 -8.21 5.68 -17.94
C ARG A 93 -8.90 6.96 -18.36
N ASP A 94 -10.03 6.81 -19.04
CA ASP A 94 -10.88 7.90 -19.51
C ASP A 94 -11.37 8.80 -18.35
N GLY A 95 -11.50 10.09 -18.64
CA GLY A 95 -12.04 11.09 -17.72
C GLY A 95 -11.05 11.59 -16.66
N ILE A 96 -9.76 11.35 -16.86
CA ILE A 96 -8.67 11.95 -16.10
C ILE A 96 -7.99 12.97 -17.01
N GLU A 97 -7.98 14.24 -16.60
CA GLU A 97 -7.33 15.33 -17.34
C GLU A 97 -5.87 15.44 -16.90
N VAL A 98 -4.96 15.32 -17.86
CA VAL A 98 -3.54 15.61 -17.60
C VAL A 98 -3.35 17.12 -17.54
N CYS A 99 -2.66 17.62 -16.53
CA CYS A 99 -2.39 19.04 -16.35
C CYS A 99 -0.94 19.29 -15.93
N GLU A 100 -0.39 20.41 -16.40
CA GLU A 100 0.89 20.93 -15.95
C GLU A 100 0.77 21.57 -14.55
N GLU A 101 1.91 21.74 -13.87
CA GLU A 101 1.99 22.28 -12.51
C GLU A 101 1.36 23.67 -12.37
N GLU A 102 1.59 24.55 -13.36
CA GLU A 102 1.08 25.92 -13.34
C GLU A 102 -0.46 25.95 -13.42
N ASP A 103 -1.04 25.09 -14.23
CA ASP A 103 -2.49 24.98 -14.40
C ASP A 103 -3.14 24.34 -13.17
N LEU A 104 -2.49 23.34 -12.58
CA LEU A 104 -2.96 22.73 -11.35
C LEU A 104 -2.99 23.75 -10.20
N SER A 105 -1.95 24.56 -10.07
CA SER A 105 -1.86 25.61 -9.05
C SER A 105 -3.00 26.63 -9.17
N LYS A 106 -3.31 27.07 -10.40
CA LYS A 106 -4.47 27.95 -10.68
C LYS A 106 -5.80 27.29 -10.29
N LYS A 107 -6.01 26.03 -10.68
CA LYS A 107 -7.22 25.25 -10.34
C LYS A 107 -7.38 25.06 -8.83
N ILE A 108 -6.29 24.81 -8.11
CA ILE A 108 -6.29 24.70 -6.64
C ILE A 108 -6.63 26.05 -6.00
N ALA A 109 -6.07 27.16 -6.51
CA ALA A 109 -6.33 28.50 -5.98
C ALA A 109 -7.80 28.94 -6.09
N GLU A 110 -8.52 28.42 -7.08
CA GLU A 110 -9.98 28.62 -7.22
C GLU A 110 -10.82 27.88 -6.16
N CYS A 111 -10.20 27.03 -5.34
CA CYS A 111 -10.92 26.21 -4.37
C CYS A 111 -10.95 26.87 -2.98
N THR A 112 -12.15 27.03 -2.43
CA THR A 112 -12.39 28.00 -1.35
C THR A 112 -12.57 27.40 0.04
N ASN A 113 -12.78 26.08 0.20
CA ASN A 113 -13.30 25.61 1.49
C ASN A 113 -13.01 24.18 1.98
N GLY A 114 -11.98 23.53 1.46
CA GLY A 114 -11.50 22.32 2.10
C GLY A 114 -10.55 21.54 1.22
N SER A 115 -9.47 21.10 1.85
CA SER A 115 -8.42 20.29 1.28
C SER A 115 -8.42 18.97 2.04
N ILE A 116 -8.59 17.86 1.32
CA ILE A 116 -8.31 16.53 1.86
C ILE A 116 -7.02 16.05 1.23
N VAL A 117 -6.13 15.48 2.03
CA VAL A 117 -4.97 14.76 1.51
C VAL A 117 -5.15 13.30 1.82
N ILE A 118 -5.02 12.47 0.78
CA ILE A 118 -5.06 11.02 0.88
C ILE A 118 -3.68 10.49 0.48
N GLY A 119 -3.00 9.87 1.44
CA GLY A 119 -1.79 9.10 1.22
C GLY A 119 -2.10 7.62 1.05
N ASP A 120 -1.79 7.04 -0.11
CA ASP A 120 -1.73 5.57 -0.28
C ASP A 120 -0.30 5.07 -0.11
N GLU A 121 -0.14 3.79 0.24
CA GLU A 121 1.16 3.20 0.61
C GLU A 121 1.94 4.05 1.64
N GLY A 122 1.24 4.58 2.65
CA GLY A 122 1.77 5.48 3.67
C GLY A 122 2.88 4.88 4.53
N SER A 123 3.00 3.55 4.57
CA SER A 123 4.13 2.85 5.19
C SER A 123 5.43 3.04 4.40
N GLN A 124 5.36 3.30 3.09
CA GLN A 124 6.52 3.52 2.22
C GLN A 124 6.77 5.01 1.95
N LEU A 125 5.76 5.87 2.13
CA LEU A 125 5.88 7.31 1.91
C LEU A 125 6.65 7.97 3.06
N LEU A 126 7.75 8.65 2.72
CA LEU A 126 8.55 9.41 3.67
C LEU A 126 7.77 10.62 4.19
N VAL A 127 8.01 10.97 5.45
CA VAL A 127 7.46 12.19 6.07
C VAL A 127 7.85 13.44 5.28
N SER A 128 9.11 13.55 4.83
CA SER A 128 9.60 14.70 4.03
C SER A 128 8.76 14.93 2.77
N ASP A 129 8.37 13.86 2.11
CA ASP A 129 7.64 13.90 0.84
C ASP A 129 6.15 14.15 1.11
N ALA A 130 5.60 13.55 2.16
CA ALA A 130 4.22 13.74 2.58
C ALA A 130 3.94 15.18 3.04
N ILE A 131 4.91 15.85 3.67
CA ILE A 131 4.74 17.22 4.20
C ILE A 131 4.35 18.19 3.09
N LEU A 132 4.89 18.03 1.87
CA LEU A 132 4.55 18.89 0.73
C LEU A 132 3.06 18.88 0.42
N ALA A 133 2.42 17.70 0.47
CA ALA A 133 0.97 17.59 0.30
C ALA A 133 0.20 18.09 1.51
N ILE A 134 0.71 17.83 2.73
CA ILE A 134 0.10 18.25 3.99
C ILE A 134 0.08 19.77 4.15
N GLU A 135 1.09 20.48 3.63
CA GLU A 135 1.15 21.95 3.65
C GLU A 135 -0.01 22.59 2.88
N CYS A 136 -0.53 21.91 1.85
CA CYS A 136 -1.73 22.33 1.14
C CYS A 136 -3.02 22.19 1.99
N LEU A 137 -2.95 21.60 3.19
CA LEU A 137 -4.10 21.44 4.05
C LEU A 137 -4.49 22.74 4.75
N ASN A 138 -5.78 23.09 4.73
CA ASN A 138 -6.31 24.13 5.60
C ASN A 138 -6.08 23.74 7.09
N PRO A 139 -5.40 24.57 7.90
CA PRO A 139 -5.11 24.22 9.30
C PRO A 139 -6.35 24.01 10.18
N LYS A 140 -7.48 24.67 9.86
CA LYS A 140 -8.72 24.61 10.63
C LYS A 140 -9.70 23.55 10.13
N THR A 141 -9.73 23.27 8.83
CA THR A 141 -10.76 22.39 8.22
C THR A 141 -10.20 21.21 7.43
N GLY A 142 -8.89 21.19 7.14
CA GLY A 142 -8.25 20.17 6.34
C GLY A 142 -8.31 18.78 6.99
N LYS A 143 -8.42 17.74 6.15
CA LYS A 143 -8.48 16.34 6.56
C LYS A 143 -7.33 15.56 5.95
N LEU A 144 -6.64 14.77 6.77
CA LEU A 144 -5.55 13.89 6.36
C LEU A 144 -5.96 12.43 6.57
N ILE A 145 -5.86 11.65 5.51
CA ILE A 145 -6.12 10.21 5.51
C ILE A 145 -4.83 9.54 5.02
N VAL A 146 -4.26 8.64 5.83
CA VAL A 146 -3.06 7.89 5.46
C VAL A 146 -3.38 6.41 5.52
N ALA A 147 -3.31 5.72 4.39
CA ALA A 147 -3.49 4.27 4.31
C ALA A 147 -2.16 3.59 4.02
N GLY A 148 -1.86 2.52 4.74
CA GLY A 148 -0.65 1.75 4.51
C GLY A 148 -0.56 0.55 5.43
N ASP A 149 0.59 -0.11 5.41
CA ASP A 149 0.85 -1.24 6.29
C ASP A 149 2.25 -1.15 6.89
N HIS A 150 2.31 -0.65 8.12
CA HIS A 150 3.54 -0.52 8.89
C HIS A 150 4.20 -1.87 9.26
N MET A 151 3.53 -3.01 9.01
CA MET A 151 4.10 -4.35 9.15
C MET A 151 4.68 -4.91 7.83
N GLN A 152 4.63 -4.14 6.74
CA GLN A 152 5.27 -4.46 5.46
C GLN A 152 6.50 -3.58 5.23
N LEU A 153 6.85 -3.33 3.96
CA LEU A 153 7.99 -2.50 3.58
C LEU A 153 7.81 -1.07 4.08
N GLY A 154 8.84 -0.59 4.78
CA GLY A 154 9.06 0.83 5.07
C GLY A 154 9.77 1.54 3.91
N PRO A 155 10.01 2.87 4.02
CA PRO A 155 10.84 3.59 3.06
C PRO A 155 12.27 3.04 3.05
N ILE A 156 12.90 3.03 1.88
CA ILE A 156 14.32 2.66 1.75
C ILE A 156 15.17 3.87 2.10
N ILE A 157 15.81 3.80 3.27
CA ILE A 157 16.66 4.87 3.79
C ILE A 157 18.13 4.48 3.58
N LYS A 158 18.84 5.22 2.71
CA LYS A 158 20.25 4.92 2.35
C LYS A 158 21.29 5.57 3.28
N ASN A 159 20.87 6.47 4.16
CA ASN A 159 21.75 7.21 5.05
C ASN A 159 21.66 6.69 6.49
N SER A 160 22.74 6.85 7.25
CA SER A 160 22.71 6.67 8.70
C SER A 160 22.12 7.92 9.35
N TYR A 161 20.98 7.76 10.02
CA TYR A 161 20.36 8.83 10.81
C TYR A 161 20.75 8.69 12.28
N PRO A 162 20.77 9.79 13.05
CA PRO A 162 20.99 9.73 14.48
C PRO A 162 20.03 8.75 15.16
N THR A 163 20.50 8.07 16.20
CA THR A 163 19.59 7.36 17.11
C THR A 163 18.81 8.38 17.90
N PHE A 164 17.49 8.29 17.86
CA PHE A 164 16.62 9.21 18.57
C PHE A 164 16.14 8.61 19.89
N HIS A 165 15.75 9.49 20.82
CA HIS A 165 15.09 9.09 22.05
C HIS A 165 13.76 8.37 21.76
N SER A 166 13.28 7.60 22.74
CA SER A 166 12.04 6.84 22.66
C SER A 166 10.78 7.70 22.63
N ASP A 167 10.89 9.02 22.65
CA ASP A 167 9.79 9.98 22.47
C ASP A 167 9.88 10.71 21.12
N HIS A 168 10.81 10.32 20.25
CA HIS A 168 10.94 10.94 18.94
C HIS A 168 9.90 10.36 17.95
N PRO A 169 9.15 11.22 17.22
CA PRO A 169 8.02 10.79 16.40
C PRO A 169 8.43 10.19 15.05
N LEU A 170 9.67 9.77 14.86
CA LEU A 170 10.16 9.11 13.63
C LEU A 170 10.01 9.96 12.36
N ILE A 171 10.35 11.27 12.42
CA ILE A 171 10.20 12.22 11.29
C ILE A 171 11.03 11.89 10.03
N PHE A 172 11.97 10.95 10.12
CA PHE A 172 12.79 10.49 8.98
C PHE A 172 12.27 9.20 8.36
N GLY A 173 11.23 8.61 8.96
CA GLY A 173 10.64 7.36 8.52
C GLY A 173 9.35 7.55 7.73
N SER A 174 8.49 6.54 7.84
CA SER A 174 7.16 6.51 7.23
C SER A 174 6.24 7.57 7.83
N ILE A 175 5.45 8.25 6.98
CA ILE A 175 4.38 9.15 7.45
C ILE A 175 3.34 8.41 8.29
N GLN A 176 3.04 7.14 7.98
CA GLN A 176 2.12 6.32 8.77
C GLN A 176 2.64 6.12 10.19
N GLN A 177 3.85 5.59 10.36
CA GLN A 177 4.43 5.38 11.69
C GLN A 177 4.60 6.71 12.45
N CYS A 178 5.02 7.77 11.74
CA CYS A 178 5.19 9.09 12.32
C CYS A 178 3.90 9.67 12.92
N LEU A 179 2.73 9.32 12.38
CA LEU A 179 1.42 9.79 12.85
C LEU A 179 0.75 8.83 13.84
N MET A 180 1.18 7.57 13.92
CA MET A 180 0.61 6.57 14.84
C MET A 180 0.88 6.95 16.29
N ARG A 181 -0.17 6.97 17.11
CA ARG A 181 -0.11 7.28 18.55
C ARG A 181 -1.01 6.32 19.31
N ARG A 182 -0.55 5.87 20.48
CA ARG A 182 -1.38 5.14 21.45
C ARG A 182 -2.49 6.04 22.02
N GLU A 183 -3.39 5.46 22.81
CA GLU A 183 -4.48 6.19 23.46
C GLU A 183 -3.98 7.28 24.43
N ASP A 184 -2.89 7.02 25.15
CA ASP A 184 -2.17 7.98 26.00
C ASP A 184 -1.32 9.00 25.22
N ARG A 185 -1.39 8.97 23.89
CA ARG A 185 -0.61 9.79 22.93
C ARG A 185 0.89 9.45 22.89
N SER A 186 1.33 8.34 23.48
CA SER A 186 2.71 7.90 23.32
C SER A 186 2.98 7.44 21.87
N ILE A 187 4.25 7.51 21.46
CA ILE A 187 4.70 7.03 20.15
C ILE A 187 4.77 5.49 20.14
N ILE A 188 4.50 4.92 18.96
CA ILE A 188 4.59 3.49 18.70
C ILE A 188 5.92 3.21 18.01
N HIS A 189 6.84 2.55 18.71
CA HIS A 189 8.14 2.12 18.18
C HIS A 189 8.07 0.71 17.59
N GLU A 190 9.03 0.36 16.74
CA GLU A 190 9.14 -0.97 16.13
C GLU A 190 9.23 -2.09 17.17
N GLU A 191 9.90 -1.84 18.30
CA GLU A 191 9.99 -2.79 19.41
C GLU A 191 8.61 -3.12 20.01
N ASN A 192 7.72 -2.12 20.07
CA ASN A 192 6.35 -2.28 20.56
C ASN A 192 5.48 -3.09 19.58
N LEU A 193 5.83 -3.13 18.30
CA LEU A 193 5.11 -3.94 17.30
C LEU A 193 5.33 -5.44 17.52
N LYS A 194 6.43 -5.83 18.19
CA LYS A 194 6.74 -7.24 18.50
C LYS A 194 5.82 -7.81 19.59
N GLU A 195 5.25 -6.96 20.46
CA GLU A 195 4.37 -7.40 21.55
C GLU A 195 2.96 -7.83 21.09
N GLN A 196 2.64 -7.75 19.79
CA GLN A 196 1.33 -8.11 19.21
C GLN A 196 0.11 -7.51 19.92
N LYS A 197 0.29 -6.38 20.63
CA LYS A 197 -0.83 -5.57 21.08
C LYS A 197 -1.40 -4.87 19.85
N TYR A 198 -2.45 -5.44 19.27
CA TYR A 198 -3.17 -4.93 18.08
C TYR A 198 -3.87 -3.58 18.30
N ASP A 199 -3.44 -2.81 19.29
CA ASP A 199 -3.92 -1.48 19.60
C ASP A 199 -2.88 -0.45 19.17
N PHE A 200 -3.12 0.14 18.01
CA PHE A 200 -2.32 1.24 17.46
C PHE A 200 -2.95 2.61 17.71
N GLY A 201 -3.80 2.67 18.74
CA GLY A 201 -4.47 3.83 19.27
C GLY A 201 -5.60 4.39 18.40
N PRO A 202 -6.23 5.48 18.86
CA PRO A 202 -7.55 5.90 18.40
C PRO A 202 -7.55 6.48 16.98
N LEU A 203 -6.39 6.79 16.42
CA LEU A 203 -6.25 7.32 15.06
C LEU A 203 -5.95 6.22 14.04
N THR A 204 -5.74 4.98 14.46
CA THR A 204 -5.40 3.87 13.57
C THR A 204 -6.52 2.84 13.58
N THR A 205 -7.04 2.49 12.40
CA THR A 205 -8.12 1.50 12.30
C THR A 205 -7.83 0.50 11.20
N GLN A 206 -8.01 -0.78 11.52
CA GLN A 206 -7.65 -1.89 10.65
C GLN A 206 -8.75 -2.22 9.64
N LEU A 207 -8.38 -2.48 8.38
CA LEU A 207 -9.22 -3.22 7.44
C LEU A 207 -9.17 -4.72 7.75
N LYS A 208 -10.33 -5.30 8.06
CA LYS A 208 -10.44 -6.65 8.65
C LYS A 208 -10.75 -7.73 7.63
N GLU A 209 -11.05 -7.40 6.38
CA GLU A 209 -11.39 -8.37 5.35
C GLU A 209 -10.28 -8.51 4.30
N ASN A 210 -9.84 -9.74 4.06
CA ASN A 210 -8.91 -10.11 3.00
C ASN A 210 -9.65 -10.61 1.75
N TRP A 211 -9.30 -10.08 0.57
CA TRP A 211 -9.95 -10.44 -0.70
C TRP A 211 -9.06 -11.25 -1.66
N GLN A 212 -7.82 -11.56 -1.27
CA GLN A 212 -6.82 -12.20 -2.15
C GLN A 212 -6.53 -13.66 -1.77
N MET A 213 -6.58 -13.99 -0.49
CA MET A 213 -6.12 -15.24 0.08
C MET A 213 -7.29 -16.16 0.40
N ASN A 214 -7.04 -17.47 0.30
CA ASN A 214 -7.94 -18.50 0.79
C ASN A 214 -7.86 -18.62 2.32
N GLU A 215 -8.63 -19.53 2.91
CA GLU A 215 -8.68 -19.71 4.36
C GLU A 215 -7.34 -20.12 4.97
N GLU A 216 -6.63 -21.06 4.34
CA GLU A 216 -5.36 -21.59 4.83
C GLU A 216 -4.26 -20.51 4.91
N LEU A 217 -4.06 -19.78 3.81
CA LEU A 217 -3.10 -18.67 3.78
C LEU A 217 -3.52 -17.58 4.75
N ASN A 218 -4.81 -17.21 4.79
CA ASN A 218 -5.30 -16.22 5.72
C ASN A 218 -5.10 -16.63 7.19
N GLY A 219 -5.15 -17.93 7.51
CA GLY A 219 -4.87 -18.46 8.84
C GLY A 219 -3.46 -18.14 9.34
N PHE A 220 -2.46 -18.11 8.45
CA PHE A 220 -1.13 -17.62 8.79
C PHE A 220 -1.14 -16.11 9.08
N PHE A 221 -1.77 -15.32 8.21
CA PHE A 221 -1.85 -13.87 8.37
C PHE A 221 -2.67 -13.45 9.60
N GLN A 222 -3.63 -14.24 10.05
CA GLN A 222 -4.34 -14.00 11.31
C GLN A 222 -3.42 -14.04 12.55
N LYS A 223 -2.29 -14.76 12.49
CA LYS A 223 -1.29 -14.74 13.56
C LYS A 223 -0.50 -13.42 13.59
N ILE A 224 -0.39 -12.75 12.44
CA ILE A 224 0.35 -11.49 12.30
C ILE A 224 -0.56 -10.28 12.50
N TYR A 225 -1.77 -10.32 11.94
CA TYR A 225 -2.71 -9.19 11.85
C TYR A 225 -3.90 -9.32 12.81
N GLY A 226 -3.98 -10.41 13.57
CA GLY A 226 -5.04 -10.69 14.52
C GLY A 226 -6.16 -11.54 13.93
N ARG A 227 -6.87 -12.26 14.80
CA ARG A 227 -7.92 -13.23 14.44
C ARG A 227 -9.10 -12.62 13.68
N ASN A 228 -9.31 -11.30 13.82
CA ASN A 228 -10.37 -10.58 13.14
C ASN A 228 -10.07 -10.34 11.65
N TYR A 229 -8.85 -10.62 11.19
CA TYR A 229 -8.49 -10.51 9.78
C TYR A 229 -8.98 -11.75 9.01
N ILE A 230 -10.09 -11.66 8.28
CA ILE A 230 -10.80 -12.80 7.71
C ILE A 230 -10.76 -12.84 6.18
N SER A 231 -10.62 -14.04 5.60
CA SER A 231 -10.76 -14.23 4.15
C SER A 231 -12.22 -14.06 3.70
N ARG A 232 -12.41 -13.33 2.60
CA ARG A 232 -13.69 -13.21 1.87
C ARG A 232 -13.85 -14.24 0.78
N ASN A 233 -12.76 -14.93 0.43
CA ASN A 233 -12.73 -15.98 -0.58
C ASN A 233 -12.10 -17.26 0.03
N PRO A 234 -12.67 -17.82 1.11
CA PRO A 234 -12.03 -18.90 1.87
C PRO A 234 -11.75 -20.15 1.03
N ASN A 235 -12.61 -20.41 0.04
CA ASN A 235 -12.53 -21.55 -0.86
C ASN A 235 -11.75 -21.26 -2.15
N LEU A 236 -11.04 -20.12 -2.25
CA LEU A 236 -10.25 -19.78 -3.42
C LEU A 236 -9.17 -20.86 -3.63
N LYS A 237 -9.21 -21.49 -4.81
CA LYS A 237 -8.19 -22.44 -5.25
C LYS A 237 -7.63 -21.95 -6.57
N LEU A 238 -6.31 -22.06 -6.73
CA LEU A 238 -5.71 -21.91 -8.04
C LEU A 238 -6.09 -23.15 -8.85
N ALA A 239 -6.93 -22.96 -9.87
CA ALA A 239 -7.20 -24.01 -10.83
C ALA A 239 -5.94 -24.18 -11.68
N LEU A 240 -5.24 -25.28 -11.47
CA LEU A 240 -4.21 -25.70 -12.40
C LEU A 240 -4.89 -26.22 -13.66
N ASP A 241 -4.67 -25.54 -14.77
CA ASP A 241 -5.13 -25.99 -16.08
C ASP A 241 -4.12 -27.00 -16.62
N ASP A 242 -4.40 -28.29 -16.38
CA ASP A 242 -3.55 -29.39 -16.85
C ASP A 242 -3.36 -29.40 -18.37
N GLN A 243 -4.31 -28.84 -19.14
CA GLN A 243 -4.15 -28.73 -20.59
C GLN A 243 -3.03 -27.76 -20.95
N LYS A 244 -2.81 -26.69 -20.18
CA LYS A 244 -1.64 -25.80 -20.37
C LYS A 244 -0.34 -26.48 -19.96
N LEU A 245 -0.37 -27.35 -18.95
CA LEU A 245 0.80 -28.13 -18.58
C LEU A 245 1.17 -29.17 -19.64
N SER A 246 0.19 -29.66 -20.43
CA SER A 246 0.41 -30.64 -21.49
C SER A 246 1.37 -30.18 -22.60
N GLN A 247 1.64 -28.87 -22.70
CA GLN A 247 2.61 -28.28 -23.64
C GLN A 247 4.04 -28.22 -23.08
N LEU A 248 4.23 -28.39 -21.76
CA LEU A 248 5.56 -28.35 -21.14
C LEU A 248 6.23 -29.72 -21.27
N GLU A 249 7.20 -29.90 -22.15
CA GLU A 249 7.87 -31.21 -22.30
C GLU A 249 8.65 -31.65 -21.04
N ASP A 250 9.09 -30.69 -20.20
CA ASP A 250 9.83 -31.01 -18.97
C ASP A 250 8.90 -31.56 -17.86
N LEU A 251 8.96 -32.87 -17.69
CA LEU A 251 8.24 -33.63 -16.67
C LEU A 251 8.52 -33.17 -15.23
N ARG A 252 9.68 -32.56 -14.95
CA ARG A 252 10.03 -32.05 -13.61
C ARG A 252 9.27 -30.78 -13.30
N ILE A 253 9.16 -29.88 -14.28
CA ILE A 253 8.39 -28.63 -14.13
C ILE A 253 6.90 -28.96 -13.96
N ARG A 254 6.35 -29.90 -14.74
CA ARG A 254 4.97 -30.38 -14.55
C ARG A 254 4.72 -30.92 -13.14
N ARG A 255 5.68 -31.68 -12.60
CA ARG A 255 5.61 -32.22 -11.24
C ARG A 255 5.71 -31.13 -10.17
N ILE A 256 6.55 -30.12 -10.34
CA ILE A 256 6.64 -28.97 -9.42
C ILE A 256 5.32 -28.18 -9.39
N LEU A 257 4.72 -27.98 -10.57
CA LEU A 257 3.51 -27.18 -10.72
C LEU A 257 2.23 -27.94 -10.37
N SER A 258 2.29 -29.28 -10.28
CA SER A 258 1.15 -30.12 -9.91
C SER A 258 0.84 -29.98 -8.41
N PRO A 259 -0.39 -29.57 -8.03
CA PRO A 259 -0.83 -29.45 -6.64
C PRO A 259 -0.65 -30.72 -5.81
N GLU A 260 -0.67 -31.88 -6.46
CA GLU A 260 -0.52 -33.20 -5.80
C GLU A 260 0.94 -33.57 -5.51
N SER A 261 1.90 -32.91 -6.15
CA SER A 261 3.34 -33.24 -6.03
C SER A 261 4.23 -32.09 -5.54
N ALA A 262 3.72 -30.86 -5.49
CA ALA A 262 4.45 -29.68 -5.00
C ALA A 262 5.00 -29.85 -3.57
N ILE A 263 4.23 -30.45 -2.66
CA ILE A 263 4.64 -30.64 -1.25
C ILE A 263 5.83 -31.60 -1.13
N LYS A 264 5.94 -32.59 -2.03
CA LYS A 264 6.99 -33.62 -1.96
C LYS A 264 8.32 -33.14 -2.54
N ILE A 265 8.27 -32.27 -3.55
CA ILE A 265 9.45 -31.76 -4.25
C ILE A 265 10.09 -30.60 -3.49
N GLU A 266 9.31 -29.74 -2.82
CA GLU A 266 9.89 -28.70 -1.97
C GLU A 266 10.72 -29.31 -0.84
N THR A 267 10.24 -30.37 -0.18
CA THR A 267 11.03 -31.08 0.83
C THR A 267 12.30 -31.69 0.23
N ASP A 268 12.22 -32.43 -0.88
CA ASP A 268 13.39 -33.08 -1.50
C ASP A 268 14.41 -32.07 -2.06
N VAL A 269 13.94 -30.93 -2.59
CA VAL A 269 14.80 -29.86 -3.12
C VAL A 269 15.44 -29.09 -1.98
N VAL A 270 14.70 -28.78 -0.91
CA VAL A 270 15.25 -28.16 0.29
C VAL A 270 16.25 -29.10 0.96
N GLU A 271 15.97 -30.40 1.05
CA GLU A 271 16.90 -31.40 1.62
C GLU A 271 18.18 -31.52 0.78
N LYS A 272 18.07 -31.48 -0.56
CA LYS A 272 19.23 -31.48 -1.47
C LYS A 272 20.02 -30.18 -1.42
N ILE A 273 19.35 -29.03 -1.34
CA ILE A 273 20.01 -27.72 -1.18
C ILE A 273 20.75 -27.69 0.16
N ILE A 274 20.11 -28.13 1.24
CA ILE A 274 20.70 -28.23 2.57
C ILE A 274 21.91 -29.18 2.55
N SER A 275 21.76 -30.37 1.95
CA SER A 275 22.86 -31.35 1.86
C SER A 275 24.03 -30.82 1.03
N SER A 276 23.76 -30.19 -0.12
CA SER A 276 24.76 -29.56 -0.97
C SER A 276 25.43 -28.35 -0.31
N TYR A 277 24.71 -27.60 0.52
CA TYR A 277 25.21 -26.48 1.30
C TYR A 277 26.12 -26.95 2.45
N PHE A 278 25.77 -28.05 3.12
CA PHE A 278 26.61 -28.64 4.17
C PHE A 278 27.85 -29.37 3.61
N GLU A 279 27.80 -29.91 2.40
CA GLU A 279 28.98 -30.42 1.70
C GLU A 279 29.92 -29.28 1.24
N SER A 280 29.38 -28.15 0.78
CA SER A 280 30.20 -27.01 0.33
C SER A 280 30.87 -26.26 1.49
N LEU A 281 30.31 -26.31 2.70
CA LEU A 281 30.92 -25.76 3.93
C LEU A 281 32.17 -26.54 4.40
N LYS A 282 32.44 -27.73 3.87
CA LYS A 282 33.66 -28.50 4.17
C LYS A 282 34.86 -28.15 3.29
N ALA A 283 34.68 -27.28 2.29
CA ALA A 283 35.77 -26.79 1.45
C ALA A 283 36.07 -25.33 1.83
N GLU A 284 37.26 -25.07 2.36
CA GLU A 284 37.68 -23.73 2.76
C GLU A 284 38.04 -22.81 1.57
N GLU A 285 37.71 -21.53 1.82
CA GLU A 285 38.16 -20.26 1.26
C GLU A 285 37.68 -19.76 -0.14
N ASN A 286 37.07 -18.56 -0.05
CA ASN A 286 36.70 -17.57 -1.08
C ASN A 286 35.36 -17.67 -1.83
N GLN A 287 34.32 -17.08 -1.19
CA GLN A 287 33.17 -16.28 -1.70
C GLN A 287 32.43 -16.72 -3.01
N LYS A 288 31.09 -16.61 -3.18
CA LYS A 288 30.10 -15.59 -2.81
C LYS A 288 28.69 -16.21 -2.72
N LEU A 289 27.89 -15.78 -1.75
CA LEU A 289 26.46 -16.08 -1.67
C LEU A 289 25.68 -15.21 -2.68
N PHE A 290 24.96 -15.83 -3.62
CA PHE A 290 23.98 -15.15 -4.48
C PHE A 290 22.58 -15.42 -3.94
N ILE A 291 21.98 -14.43 -3.29
CA ILE A 291 20.53 -14.42 -3.04
C ILE A 291 19.89 -13.66 -4.21
N ILE A 292 19.26 -14.40 -5.12
CA ILE A 292 18.42 -13.81 -6.18
C ILE A 292 17.04 -13.56 -5.58
N ALA A 293 16.74 -12.31 -5.26
CA ALA A 293 15.39 -11.83 -5.06
C ALA A 293 14.89 -11.22 -6.38
N PRO A 294 13.67 -11.52 -6.85
CA PRO A 294 13.19 -10.93 -8.10
C PRO A 294 12.73 -9.48 -7.85
N TYR A 295 13.55 -8.49 -8.19
CA TYR A 295 13.05 -7.19 -8.63
C TYR A 295 14.06 -6.35 -9.44
N GLN A 296 13.54 -5.78 -10.54
CA GLN A 296 14.03 -4.71 -11.43
C GLN A 296 15.19 -4.95 -12.43
N ILE A 297 14.80 -4.97 -13.71
CA ILE A 297 15.58 -4.61 -14.91
C ILE A 297 14.98 -3.26 -15.39
N THR A 298 15.67 -2.19 -15.81
CA THR A 298 17.07 -1.78 -15.88
C THR A 298 17.04 -0.28 -16.23
N ILE A 299 17.82 0.58 -15.56
CA ILE A 299 18.11 1.93 -16.05
C ILE A 299 19.11 1.77 -17.21
N LYS A 300 18.69 2.13 -18.43
CA LYS A 300 19.64 2.35 -19.54
C LYS A 300 20.55 3.52 -19.18
N LYS A 301 21.80 3.22 -18.81
CA LYS A 301 22.90 4.20 -18.80
C LYS A 301 23.21 4.58 -20.25
N ASN A 302 22.68 5.71 -20.71
CA ASN A 302 23.34 6.49 -21.75
C ASN A 302 23.74 7.85 -21.13
N HIS A 303 25.01 8.21 -21.36
CA HIS A 303 25.71 9.41 -20.91
C HIS A 303 26.29 9.41 -19.50
N MET A 304 27.52 8.91 -19.41
CA MET A 304 28.63 9.68 -18.82
C MET A 304 29.96 9.07 -19.28
N LYS A 305 30.39 9.47 -20.49
CA LYS A 305 31.81 9.59 -20.82
C LYS A 305 32.12 11.08 -20.79
N ASN A 306 33.24 11.41 -20.16
CA ASN A 306 33.87 12.72 -20.03
C ASN A 306 33.29 13.59 -18.91
N ILE A 307 33.92 13.55 -17.73
CA ILE A 307 34.87 14.55 -17.21
C ILE A 307 35.69 13.86 -16.11
#